data_AF-A0A484ZTZ5-F1
#
_entry.id   AF-A0A484ZTZ5-F1
#
_cell.length_a   1.000
_cell.length_b   1.000
_cell.length_c   1.000
_cell.angle_alpha   90.00
_cell.angle_beta   90.00
_cell.angle_gamma   90.00
#
_symmetry.space_group_name_H-M   'P 1'
#
loop_
_entity.id
_entity.type
_entity.pdbx_description
1 polymer ?
#
loop_
_entity_poly.entity_id
_entity_poly.type
_entity_poly.pdbx_seq_one_letter_code
_entity_poly.pdbx_strand_id
1 'polypeptide(L)'
;MAKLTDPSIPIHGRAPTATGTLTLQMPGVPGVTLIVVDNALVSGAKKPNEFTFTPVPGSIFTDADGDARGTSGTLGLSVAPSGAVWTWKGPGGTPLTATQLNQTFATNFAHNTVLTVQATAPVIATSLTGIPTTSGIPTDFASPTYRVIVNIPPPPVIRVNDHTFAWNSGFPTTGFVGAKFQLYMNGVDAAANSNYTYTETGNKAWAKVDSIGTITFIGTATTADKSLNIVATNKSDSNDKHTFGHHAWEVVCQ
;
A
#
# COMPACT_ATOMS: atom_id res chain seq x y z
N MET A 1 13.80 -36.30 -52.54
CA MET A 1 14.52 -35.03 -52.79
C MET A 1 13.50 -33.91 -52.66
N ALA A 2 13.68 -32.99 -51.70
CA ALA A 2 12.79 -31.83 -51.57
C ALA A 2 13.04 -30.87 -52.74
N LYS A 3 11.97 -30.45 -53.43
CA LYS A 3 12.03 -29.55 -54.57
C LYS A 3 11.82 -28.12 -54.08
N LEU A 4 12.82 -27.25 -54.23
CA LEU A 4 12.69 -25.82 -53.96
C LEU A 4 11.74 -25.23 -55.01
N THR A 5 10.68 -24.54 -54.56
CA THR A 5 9.77 -23.82 -55.45
C THR A 5 10.35 -22.47 -55.83
N ASP A 6 10.16 -22.04 -57.08
CA ASP A 6 10.52 -20.72 -57.60
C ASP A 6 9.22 -19.95 -57.95
N PRO A 7 8.95 -18.79 -57.33
CA PRO A 7 9.76 -18.11 -56.32
C PRO A 7 9.79 -18.87 -54.99
N SER A 8 10.86 -18.64 -54.23
CA SER A 8 10.99 -19.14 -52.86
C SER A 8 9.85 -18.57 -52.00
N ILE A 9 8.87 -19.39 -51.68
CA ILE A 9 7.88 -19.04 -50.65
C ILE A 9 8.53 -19.25 -49.28
N PRO A 10 8.51 -18.26 -48.37
CA PRO A 10 8.94 -18.46 -47.00
C PRO A 10 8.11 -19.59 -46.37
N ILE A 11 8.77 -20.61 -45.82
CA ILE A 11 8.07 -21.61 -45.00
C ILE A 11 7.76 -20.92 -43.67
N HIS A 12 6.47 -20.73 -43.41
CA HIS A 12 6.01 -20.23 -42.12
C HIS A 12 5.85 -21.41 -41.15
N GLY A 13 6.36 -21.24 -39.94
CA GLY A 13 6.07 -22.07 -38.79
C GLY A 13 4.74 -21.69 -38.13
N ARG A 14 4.58 -22.09 -36.87
CA ARG A 14 3.46 -21.77 -36.01
C ARG A 14 3.82 -20.61 -35.10
N ALA A 15 2.83 -19.80 -34.77
CA ALA A 15 3.02 -18.73 -33.81
C ALA A 15 3.27 -19.29 -32.41
N PRO A 16 4.06 -18.61 -31.57
CA PRO A 16 4.18 -18.96 -30.17
C PRO A 16 2.86 -18.76 -29.42
N THR A 17 2.69 -19.50 -28.33
CA THR A 17 1.50 -19.47 -27.46
C THR A 17 1.89 -19.27 -26.00
N ALA A 18 0.92 -18.82 -25.19
CA ALA A 18 1.09 -18.55 -23.77
C ALA A 18 -0.03 -19.18 -22.95
N THR A 19 0.31 -19.77 -21.79
CA THR A 19 -0.68 -20.15 -20.76
C THR A 19 -0.17 -19.77 -19.38
N GLY A 20 -1.07 -19.30 -18.50
CA GLY A 20 -0.66 -18.81 -17.19
C GLY A 20 -1.75 -18.00 -16.48
N THR A 21 -1.33 -17.32 -15.42
CA THR A 21 -2.21 -16.49 -14.57
C THR A 21 -1.54 -15.14 -14.29
N LEU A 22 -2.32 -14.17 -13.81
CA LEU A 22 -1.82 -12.86 -13.40
C LEU A 22 -1.55 -12.81 -11.89
N THR A 23 -0.44 -12.19 -11.50
CA THR A 23 -0.15 -11.76 -10.13
C THR A 23 -0.59 -10.31 -9.97
N LEU A 24 -1.49 -10.04 -9.02
CA LEU A 24 -1.86 -8.66 -8.69
C LEU A 24 -0.86 -8.05 -7.70
N GLN A 25 -0.67 -6.74 -7.80
CA GLN A 25 0.26 -5.96 -7.01
C GLN A 25 -0.46 -4.76 -6.41
N MET A 26 -0.19 -4.49 -5.13
CA MET A 26 -0.69 -3.32 -4.42
C MET A 26 0.23 -2.12 -4.63
N PRO A 27 -0.32 -0.89 -4.61
CA PRO A 27 0.50 0.31 -4.57
C PRO A 27 1.30 0.38 -3.26
N GLY A 28 2.60 0.11 -3.36
CA GLY A 28 3.54 0.15 -2.24
C GLY A 28 4.32 1.47 -2.14
N VAL A 29 5.38 1.43 -1.34
CA VAL A 29 6.46 2.44 -1.33
C VAL A 29 7.29 2.26 -2.61
N PRO A 30 7.80 3.32 -3.25
CA PRO A 30 8.68 3.19 -4.41
C PRO A 30 9.82 2.19 -4.17
N GLY A 31 10.00 1.24 -5.09
CA GLY A 31 11.01 0.18 -4.98
C GLY A 31 10.57 -1.10 -4.26
N VAL A 32 9.36 -1.15 -3.71
CA VAL A 32 8.80 -2.37 -3.07
C VAL A 32 7.58 -2.85 -3.84
N THR A 33 7.65 -4.06 -4.41
CA THR A 33 6.51 -4.75 -5.01
C THR A 33 5.77 -5.53 -3.93
N LEU A 34 4.54 -5.13 -3.62
CA LEU A 34 3.66 -5.85 -2.70
C LEU A 34 2.69 -6.70 -3.50
N ILE A 35 2.71 -8.02 -3.32
CA ILE A 35 1.82 -8.95 -4.01
C ILE A 35 0.49 -9.04 -3.25
N VAL A 36 -0.62 -9.01 -3.98
CA VAL A 36 -1.94 -9.28 -3.38
C VAL A 36 -2.06 -10.76 -3.04
N VAL A 37 -2.31 -11.02 -1.76
CA VAL A 37 -2.70 -12.32 -1.24
C VAL A 37 -4.11 -12.22 -0.67
N ASP A 38 -4.75 -13.36 -0.45
CA ASP A 38 -6.10 -13.37 0.11
C ASP A 38 -6.11 -12.80 1.55
N ASN A 39 -7.10 -11.96 1.83
CA ASN A 39 -7.24 -11.14 3.05
C ASN A 39 -6.11 -10.14 3.29
N ALA A 40 -5.39 -9.72 2.25
CA ALA A 40 -4.37 -8.68 2.40
C ALA A 40 -4.96 -7.36 2.91
N LEU A 41 -4.23 -6.71 3.82
CA LEU A 41 -4.56 -5.36 4.29
C LEU A 41 -4.16 -4.34 3.23
N VAL A 42 -5.09 -3.48 2.83
CA VAL A 42 -4.84 -2.38 1.89
C VAL A 42 -5.02 -1.06 2.62
N SER A 43 -4.07 -0.14 2.47
CA SER A 43 -4.15 1.17 3.11
C SER A 43 -5.37 1.94 2.59
N GLY A 44 -6.15 2.50 3.52
CA GLY A 44 -7.28 3.37 3.23
C GLY A 44 -6.94 4.59 2.38
N ALA A 45 -5.67 5.02 2.39
CA ALA A 45 -5.19 6.16 1.60
C ALA A 45 -4.97 5.84 0.12
N LYS A 46 -4.94 4.55 -0.26
CA LYS A 46 -4.74 4.09 -1.64
C LYS A 46 -6.05 3.99 -2.41
N LYS A 47 -5.95 3.89 -3.73
CA LYS A 47 -7.10 3.81 -4.65
C LYS A 47 -7.12 2.46 -5.38
N PRO A 48 -8.31 1.94 -5.75
CA PRO A 48 -8.40 0.74 -6.59
C PRO A 48 -7.59 0.83 -7.89
N ASN A 49 -7.65 1.97 -8.59
CA ASN A 49 -6.96 2.17 -9.87
C ASN A 49 -5.42 2.33 -9.76
N GLU A 50 -4.86 2.30 -8.55
CA GLU A 50 -3.40 2.30 -8.33
C GLU A 50 -2.82 0.89 -8.29
N PHE A 51 -3.66 -0.15 -8.35
CA PHE A 51 -3.22 -1.55 -8.41
C PHE A 51 -2.69 -1.89 -9.80
N THR A 52 -1.67 -2.74 -9.84
CA THR A 52 -1.05 -3.23 -11.07
C THR A 52 -1.04 -4.75 -11.08
N PHE A 53 -0.66 -5.34 -12.20
CA PHE A 53 -0.45 -6.78 -12.27
C PHE A 53 0.66 -7.12 -13.25
N THR A 54 1.23 -8.31 -13.10
CA THR A 54 2.19 -8.89 -14.04
C THR A 54 1.84 -10.36 -14.27
N PRO A 55 2.23 -10.97 -15.40
CA PRO A 55 2.15 -12.42 -15.56
C PRO A 55 2.94 -13.13 -14.45
N VAL A 56 2.42 -14.27 -13.97
CA VAL A 56 3.07 -15.06 -12.91
C VAL A 56 4.41 -15.63 -13.41
N PRO A 57 5.49 -15.56 -12.60
CA PRO A 57 6.70 -16.36 -12.83
C PRO A 57 6.35 -17.86 -12.88
N GLY A 58 6.50 -18.49 -14.05
CA GLY A 58 6.03 -19.85 -14.31
C GLY A 58 4.93 -19.96 -15.38
N SER A 59 4.45 -18.83 -15.90
CA SER A 59 3.65 -18.81 -17.13
C SER A 59 4.44 -19.47 -18.27
N ILE A 60 3.77 -20.37 -19.00
CA ILE A 60 4.39 -21.24 -20.00
C ILE A 60 4.34 -20.54 -21.35
N PHE A 61 5.52 -20.29 -21.92
CA PHE A 61 5.68 -19.99 -23.34
C PHE A 61 5.87 -21.32 -24.08
N THR A 62 5.08 -21.55 -25.12
CA THR A 62 5.21 -22.74 -25.96
C THR A 62 5.34 -22.33 -27.40
N ASP A 63 6.40 -22.80 -28.05
CA ASP A 63 6.58 -22.72 -29.48
C ASP A 63 6.74 -24.14 -30.04
N ALA A 64 5.96 -24.47 -31.07
CA ALA A 64 5.90 -25.83 -31.60
C ALA A 64 7.10 -26.19 -32.49
N ASP A 65 7.79 -25.18 -33.01
CA ASP A 65 8.90 -25.33 -33.95
C ASP A 65 10.26 -25.18 -33.23
N GLY A 66 10.24 -24.94 -31.92
CA GLY A 66 11.42 -24.86 -31.06
C GLY A 66 12.05 -23.47 -31.06
N ASP A 67 11.33 -22.44 -31.51
CA ASP A 67 11.83 -21.07 -31.53
C ASP A 67 12.10 -20.55 -30.12
N ALA A 68 13.24 -19.86 -29.99
CA ALA A 68 13.71 -19.41 -28.69
C ALA A 68 12.78 -18.33 -28.12
N ARG A 69 12.41 -18.47 -26.84
CA ARG A 69 11.66 -17.45 -26.10
C ARG A 69 12.54 -16.22 -25.89
N GLY A 70 11.98 -15.02 -26.07
CA GLY A 70 12.59 -13.80 -25.58
C GLY A 70 12.65 -13.72 -24.05
N THR A 71 13.71 -13.15 -23.50
CA THR A 71 13.92 -13.04 -22.05
C THR A 71 13.86 -11.60 -21.51
N SER A 72 13.60 -10.60 -22.36
CA SER A 72 13.59 -9.19 -21.96
C SER A 72 12.64 -8.32 -22.79
N GLY A 73 12.02 -7.33 -22.15
CA GLY A 73 11.16 -6.33 -22.79
C GLY A 73 9.88 -6.93 -23.40
N THR A 74 9.59 -6.58 -24.65
CA THR A 74 8.44 -7.04 -25.44
C THR A 74 8.59 -8.48 -25.96
N LEU A 75 9.72 -9.14 -25.66
CA LEU A 75 10.03 -10.49 -26.11
C LEU A 75 9.77 -11.48 -24.97
N GLY A 76 9.05 -12.57 -25.26
CA GLY A 76 8.60 -13.55 -24.26
C GLY A 76 7.10 -13.45 -24.00
N LEU A 77 6.70 -13.03 -22.79
CA LEU A 77 5.30 -12.84 -22.42
C LEU A 77 5.07 -11.39 -22.01
N SER A 78 4.22 -10.68 -22.74
CA SER A 78 3.88 -9.29 -22.43
C SER A 78 2.38 -9.13 -22.31
N VAL A 79 1.94 -8.32 -21.34
CA VAL A 79 0.54 -7.90 -21.25
C VAL A 79 0.30 -6.89 -22.36
N ALA A 80 -0.70 -7.09 -23.20
CA ALA A 80 -1.06 -6.10 -24.20
C ALA A 80 -1.61 -4.84 -23.48
N PRO A 81 -1.14 -3.64 -23.82
CA PRO A 81 -1.47 -2.41 -23.08
C PRO A 81 -2.96 -2.02 -23.16
N SER A 82 -3.71 -2.55 -24.13
CA SER A 82 -5.16 -2.41 -24.25
C SER A 82 -5.85 -3.74 -23.94
N GLY A 83 -6.94 -3.70 -23.16
CA GLY A 83 -7.78 -4.86 -22.86
C GLY A 83 -7.68 -5.41 -21.44
N ALA A 84 -6.88 -4.80 -20.56
CA ALA A 84 -6.91 -5.10 -19.14
C ALA A 84 -8.27 -4.74 -18.52
N VAL A 85 -8.91 -5.72 -17.87
CA VAL A 85 -10.18 -5.56 -17.17
C VAL A 85 -9.96 -5.83 -15.68
N TRP A 86 -10.28 -4.83 -14.86
CA TRP A 86 -10.31 -4.97 -13.41
C TRP A 86 -11.75 -5.13 -12.94
N THR A 87 -11.99 -6.17 -12.16
CA THR A 87 -13.28 -6.41 -11.50
C THR A 87 -13.13 -6.20 -10.01
N TRP A 88 -13.50 -5.00 -9.55
CA TRP A 88 -13.62 -4.67 -8.14
C TRP A 88 -15.07 -4.80 -7.68
N LYS A 89 -15.29 -5.47 -6.55
CA LYS A 89 -16.60 -5.55 -5.92
C LYS A 89 -16.52 -5.18 -4.45
N GLY A 90 -17.50 -4.39 -4.01
CA GLY A 90 -17.71 -4.03 -2.62
C GLY A 90 -18.42 -5.12 -1.82
N PRO A 91 -18.81 -4.81 -0.58
CA PRO A 91 -19.62 -5.70 0.25
C PRO A 91 -20.90 -6.13 -0.49
N GLY A 92 -21.26 -7.40 -0.37
CA GLY A 92 -22.42 -7.97 -1.07
C GLY A 92 -22.20 -8.25 -2.57
N GLY A 93 -20.98 -8.07 -3.09
CA GLY A 93 -20.64 -8.42 -4.48
C GLY A 93 -20.99 -7.34 -5.51
N THR A 94 -21.41 -6.15 -5.08
CA THR A 94 -21.74 -5.02 -5.95
C THR A 94 -20.47 -4.47 -6.63
N PRO A 95 -20.42 -4.34 -7.96
CA PRO A 95 -19.29 -3.72 -8.65
C PRO A 95 -19.04 -2.29 -8.18
N LEU A 96 -17.77 -1.91 -8.04
CA LEU A 96 -17.42 -0.53 -7.70
C LEU A 96 -17.71 0.41 -8.88
N THR A 97 -18.17 1.63 -8.57
CA THR A 97 -18.42 2.66 -9.58
C THR A 97 -17.12 3.28 -10.08
N ALA A 98 -17.16 3.93 -11.24
CA ALA A 98 -16.01 4.68 -11.78
C ALA A 98 -15.48 5.74 -10.79
N THR A 99 -16.36 6.36 -10.00
CA THR A 99 -15.98 7.31 -8.96
C THR A 99 -15.23 6.62 -7.82
N GLN A 100 -15.74 5.50 -7.32
CA GLN A 100 -15.11 4.72 -6.26
C GLN A 100 -13.73 4.19 -6.66
N LEU A 101 -13.56 3.81 -7.93
CA LEU A 101 -12.28 3.34 -8.47
C LEU A 101 -11.18 4.42 -8.47
N ASN A 102 -11.57 5.71 -8.52
CA ASN A 102 -10.64 6.85 -8.60
C ASN A 102 -10.49 7.63 -7.27
N GLN A 103 -11.23 7.24 -6.23
CA GLN A 103 -11.13 7.80 -4.88
C GLN A 103 -10.36 6.86 -3.96
N THR A 104 -9.94 7.36 -2.80
CA THR A 104 -9.27 6.50 -1.81
C THR A 104 -10.27 5.52 -1.21
N PHE A 105 -9.79 4.36 -0.75
CA PHE A 105 -10.65 3.40 -0.07
C PHE A 105 -11.35 4.02 1.14
N ALA A 106 -10.65 4.87 1.90
CA ALA A 106 -11.19 5.55 3.07
C ALA A 106 -12.32 6.55 2.77
N THR A 107 -12.44 7.05 1.53
CA THR A 107 -13.59 7.89 1.13
C THR A 107 -14.89 7.07 1.03
N ASN A 108 -14.79 5.78 0.67
CA ASN A 108 -15.95 4.99 0.27
C ASN A 108 -16.25 3.80 1.18
N PHE A 109 -15.28 3.38 2.00
CA PHE A 109 -15.36 2.16 2.79
C PHE A 109 -14.84 2.40 4.20
N ALA A 110 -15.49 1.79 5.17
CA ALA A 110 -15.07 1.83 6.57
C ALA A 110 -13.87 0.90 6.81
N HIS A 111 -13.19 1.07 7.95
CA HIS A 111 -12.18 0.14 8.40
C HIS A 111 -12.73 -1.30 8.48
N ASN A 112 -11.92 -2.28 8.09
CA ASN A 112 -12.24 -3.70 8.01
C ASN A 112 -13.32 -4.07 6.98
N THR A 113 -13.71 -3.13 6.10
CA THR A 113 -14.54 -3.49 4.94
C THR A 113 -13.78 -4.47 4.06
N VAL A 114 -14.41 -5.59 3.73
CA VAL A 114 -13.87 -6.59 2.81
C VAL A 114 -14.35 -6.29 1.39
N LEU A 115 -13.40 -6.18 0.46
CA LEU A 115 -13.64 -6.03 -0.97
C LEU A 115 -13.07 -7.23 -1.71
N THR A 116 -13.50 -7.45 -2.95
CA THR A 116 -12.86 -8.45 -3.82
C THR A 116 -12.30 -7.81 -5.08
N VAL A 117 -11.15 -8.31 -5.52
CA VAL A 117 -10.49 -7.87 -6.75
C VAL A 117 -10.07 -9.06 -7.60
N GLN A 118 -10.26 -8.92 -8.90
CA GLN A 118 -9.73 -9.80 -9.95
C GLN A 118 -9.28 -8.94 -11.12
N ALA A 119 -8.24 -9.36 -11.83
CA ALA A 119 -7.87 -8.81 -13.12
C ALA A 119 -7.86 -9.89 -14.20
N THR A 120 -8.25 -9.50 -15.41
CA THR A 120 -8.06 -10.27 -16.63
C THR A 120 -7.34 -9.39 -17.63
N ALA A 121 -6.36 -9.93 -18.35
CA ALA A 121 -5.67 -9.16 -19.38
C ALA A 121 -5.20 -10.06 -20.53
N PRO A 122 -5.24 -9.56 -21.77
CA PRO A 122 -4.67 -10.24 -22.93
C PRO A 122 -3.14 -10.28 -22.83
N VAL A 123 -2.58 -11.47 -23.00
CA VAL A 123 -1.13 -11.72 -23.00
C VAL A 123 -0.69 -12.15 -24.39
N ILE A 124 0.35 -11.48 -24.88
CA ILE A 124 0.99 -11.75 -26.17
C ILE A 124 2.27 -12.56 -25.93
N ALA A 125 2.43 -13.63 -26.69
CA ALA A 125 3.66 -14.41 -26.75
C ALA A 125 4.52 -13.96 -27.93
N THR A 126 5.82 -13.74 -27.69
CA THR A 126 6.77 -13.33 -28.73
C THR A 126 8.05 -14.17 -28.66
N SER A 127 8.36 -14.88 -29.75
CA SER A 127 9.62 -15.61 -29.94
C SER A 127 10.71 -14.67 -30.48
N LEU A 128 11.97 -15.09 -30.36
CA LEU A 128 13.13 -14.41 -30.93
C LEU A 128 13.35 -14.78 -32.40
N THR A 129 12.97 -15.99 -32.79
CA THR A 129 13.14 -16.58 -34.11
C THR A 129 11.81 -17.12 -34.65
N GLY A 130 11.79 -17.53 -35.92
CA GLY A 130 10.60 -18.08 -36.57
C GLY A 130 9.77 -17.05 -37.31
N ILE A 131 8.86 -17.53 -38.16
CA ILE A 131 7.82 -16.70 -38.78
C ILE A 131 6.53 -17.50 -38.67
N PRO A 132 5.48 -17.01 -37.98
CA PRO A 132 5.39 -15.71 -37.31
C PRO A 132 6.05 -15.69 -35.92
N THR A 133 6.70 -14.57 -35.56
CA THR A 133 7.37 -14.41 -34.25
C THR A 133 6.43 -14.05 -33.09
N THR A 134 5.18 -13.70 -33.38
CA THR A 134 4.23 -13.17 -32.39
C THR A 134 2.92 -13.93 -32.46
N SER A 135 2.32 -14.22 -31.30
CA SER A 135 0.97 -14.78 -31.22
C SER A 135 0.00 -13.87 -31.97
N GLY A 136 -0.69 -14.39 -32.99
CA GLY A 136 -1.65 -13.61 -33.78
C GLY A 136 -2.91 -13.21 -32.99
N ILE A 137 -3.30 -13.98 -31.98
CA ILE A 137 -4.41 -13.69 -31.08
C ILE A 137 -3.85 -13.73 -29.64
N PRO A 138 -3.98 -12.65 -28.85
CA PRO A 138 -3.60 -12.66 -27.44
C PRO A 138 -4.41 -13.70 -26.66
N THR A 139 -3.78 -14.32 -25.66
CA THR A 139 -4.45 -15.24 -24.73
C THR A 139 -4.78 -14.52 -23.43
N ASP A 140 -6.04 -14.57 -23.00
CA ASP A 140 -6.45 -13.93 -21.75
C ASP A 140 -5.92 -14.69 -20.54
N PHE A 141 -5.15 -13.99 -19.71
CA PHE A 141 -4.78 -14.48 -18.39
C PHE A 141 -5.68 -13.83 -17.35
N ALA A 142 -6.13 -14.62 -16.38
CA ALA A 142 -6.89 -14.15 -15.24
C ALA A 142 -6.10 -14.35 -13.94
N SER A 143 -6.28 -13.45 -12.99
CA SER A 143 -5.90 -13.70 -11.61
C SER A 143 -6.97 -14.53 -10.89
N PRO A 144 -6.63 -15.19 -9.77
CA PRO A 144 -7.63 -15.55 -8.77
C PRO A 144 -8.42 -14.31 -8.31
N THR A 145 -9.59 -14.54 -7.73
CA THR A 145 -10.29 -13.50 -6.98
C THR A 145 -9.68 -13.44 -5.58
N TYR A 146 -9.18 -12.27 -5.19
CA TYR A 146 -8.63 -12.04 -3.86
C TYR A 146 -9.59 -11.22 -3.01
N ARG A 147 -9.66 -11.53 -1.71
CA ARG A 147 -10.25 -10.62 -0.72
C ARG A 147 -9.19 -9.64 -0.25
N VAL A 148 -9.55 -8.37 -0.16
CA VAL A 148 -8.71 -7.33 0.46
C VAL A 148 -9.49 -6.62 1.55
N ILE A 149 -8.80 -6.25 2.62
CA ILE A 149 -9.40 -5.64 3.80
C ILE A 149 -8.92 -4.21 3.91
N VAL A 150 -9.87 -3.27 3.92
CA VAL A 150 -9.57 -1.84 4.02
C VAL A 150 -9.04 -1.51 5.41
N ASN A 151 -7.78 -1.12 5.50
CA ASN A 151 -7.11 -0.72 6.73
C ASN A 151 -7.09 0.81 6.86
N ILE A 152 -7.82 1.35 7.83
CA ILE A 152 -7.84 2.77 8.18
C ILE A 152 -7.49 2.82 9.66
N PRO A 153 -6.20 3.00 9.99
CA PRO A 153 -5.79 3.14 11.37
C PRO A 153 -6.57 4.27 12.03
N PRO A 154 -7.11 4.08 13.25
CA PRO A 154 -7.68 5.17 14.01
C PRO A 154 -6.64 6.29 14.19
N PRO A 155 -7.08 7.56 14.25
CA PRO A 155 -6.15 8.65 14.51
C PRO A 155 -5.49 8.44 15.88
N PRO A 156 -4.23 8.87 16.06
CA PRO A 156 -3.58 8.84 17.36
C PRO A 156 -4.40 9.56 18.44
N VAL A 157 -4.29 9.09 19.68
CA VAL A 157 -4.97 9.69 20.84
C VAL A 157 -4.01 9.91 21.99
N ILE A 158 -4.44 10.68 22.99
CA ILE A 158 -3.69 10.92 24.23
C ILE A 158 -4.39 10.16 25.36
N ARG A 159 -3.66 9.27 26.03
CA ARG A 159 -4.15 8.48 27.16
C ARG A 159 -3.63 9.05 28.48
N VAL A 160 -4.55 9.28 29.42
CA VAL A 160 -4.25 9.76 30.77
C VAL A 160 -5.01 8.87 31.74
N ASN A 161 -4.30 7.95 32.41
CA ASN A 161 -4.93 6.90 33.22
C ASN A 161 -6.02 6.18 32.40
N ASP A 162 -7.28 6.24 32.84
CA ASP A 162 -8.42 5.60 32.17
C ASP A 162 -9.16 6.47 31.16
N HIS A 163 -8.71 7.71 30.93
CA HIS A 163 -9.32 8.66 30.02
C HIS A 163 -8.54 8.82 28.72
N THR A 164 -9.28 8.99 27.62
CA THR A 164 -8.73 9.23 26.29
C THR A 164 -9.15 10.61 25.79
N PHE A 165 -8.18 11.38 25.31
CA PHE A 165 -8.37 12.68 24.68
C PHE A 165 -8.01 12.59 23.20
N ALA A 166 -8.75 13.32 22.36
CA ALA A 166 -8.37 13.50 20.96
C ALA A 166 -7.02 14.23 20.87
N TRP A 167 -6.20 13.87 19.87
CA TRP A 167 -4.86 14.44 19.66
C TRP A 167 -4.83 15.97 19.64
N ASN A 168 -5.85 16.59 19.03
CA ASN A 168 -5.98 18.04 18.86
C ASN A 168 -6.99 18.68 19.82
N SER A 169 -7.28 18.04 20.96
CA SER A 169 -8.28 18.53 21.93
C SER A 169 -7.84 19.78 22.70
N GLY A 170 -6.58 20.20 22.59
CA GLY A 170 -5.97 21.21 23.45
C GLY A 170 -5.52 20.68 24.81
N PHE A 171 -5.63 19.37 25.05
CA PHE A 171 -5.04 18.72 26.22
C PHE A 171 -3.50 18.81 26.21
N PRO A 172 -2.84 18.96 27.37
CA PRO A 172 -3.40 19.27 28.69
C PRO A 172 -3.46 20.78 28.97
N THR A 173 -4.60 21.32 29.41
CA THR A 173 -4.70 22.75 29.79
C THR A 173 -4.01 23.09 31.12
N THR A 174 -3.72 22.08 31.94
CA THR A 174 -3.06 22.21 33.25
C THR A 174 -2.18 21.00 33.52
N GLY A 175 -1.27 21.10 34.48
CA GLY A 175 -0.70 19.90 35.10
C GLY A 175 0.13 20.23 36.34
N PHE A 176 0.86 19.23 36.80
CA PHE A 176 1.77 19.33 37.94
C PHE A 176 3.04 18.50 37.69
N VAL A 177 4.11 18.78 38.43
CA VAL A 177 5.35 18.00 38.35
C VAL A 177 5.06 16.54 38.72
N GLY A 178 5.49 15.62 37.87
CA GLY A 178 5.20 14.19 37.99
C GLY A 178 3.98 13.72 37.21
N ALA A 179 3.16 14.62 36.65
CA ALA A 179 2.05 14.24 35.79
C ALA A 179 2.55 13.53 34.53
N LYS A 180 1.80 12.50 34.11
CA LYS A 180 2.12 11.64 32.97
C LYS A 180 0.93 11.42 32.07
N PHE A 181 1.20 11.30 30.78
CA PHE A 181 0.25 10.84 29.78
C PHE A 181 1.00 10.14 28.66
N GLN A 182 0.31 9.29 27.91
CA GLN A 182 0.91 8.49 26.85
C GLN A 182 0.23 8.76 25.51
N LEU A 183 1.03 8.88 24.46
CA LEU A 183 0.53 9.02 23.09
C LEU A 183 0.23 7.62 22.54
N TYR A 184 -1.00 7.30 22.17
CA TYR A 184 -1.36 6.01 21.57
C TYR A 184 -1.42 6.17 20.05
N MET A 185 -0.40 5.66 19.36
CA MET A 185 -0.19 5.93 17.93
C MET A 185 -1.17 5.20 17.00
N ASN A 186 -1.79 4.11 17.46
CA ASN A 186 -2.87 3.44 16.74
C ASN A 186 -4.27 3.92 17.18
N GLY A 187 -4.34 4.90 18.09
CA GLY A 187 -5.59 5.42 18.64
C GLY A 187 -6.29 4.51 19.67
N VAL A 188 -5.76 3.32 19.97
CA VAL A 188 -6.41 2.31 20.82
C VAL A 188 -5.56 1.97 22.04
N ASP A 189 -4.28 1.67 21.83
CA ASP A 189 -3.33 1.24 22.86
C ASP A 189 -1.90 1.66 22.55
N ALA A 190 -0.95 1.25 23.40
CA ALA A 190 0.47 1.55 23.23
C ALA A 190 1.22 0.61 22.27
N ALA A 191 0.57 -0.40 21.67
CA ALA A 191 1.27 -1.46 20.94
C ALA A 191 2.00 -0.93 19.69
N ALA A 192 1.43 0.09 19.03
CA ALA A 192 2.05 0.71 17.86
C ALA A 192 3.17 1.71 18.22
N ASN A 193 3.31 2.09 19.49
CA ASN A 193 4.20 3.19 19.87
C ASN A 193 5.67 2.89 19.59
N SER A 194 6.09 1.63 19.68
CA SER A 194 7.46 1.20 19.39
C SER A 194 7.85 1.37 17.92
N ASN A 195 6.89 1.57 17.02
CA ASN A 195 7.15 1.83 15.61
C ASN A 195 7.59 3.28 15.36
N TYR A 196 7.50 4.15 16.37
CA TYR A 196 7.79 5.58 16.24
C TYR A 196 9.02 5.98 17.06
N THR A 197 9.69 7.00 16.57
CA THR A 197 10.71 7.77 17.30
C THR A 197 10.08 9.07 17.75
N TYR A 198 10.21 9.38 19.05
CA TYR A 198 9.64 10.58 19.66
C TYR A 198 10.73 11.61 19.92
N THR A 199 10.51 12.82 19.45
CA THR A 199 11.45 13.94 19.61
C THR A 199 10.73 15.13 20.19
N GLU A 200 11.22 15.64 21.33
CA GLU A 200 10.83 16.94 21.83
C GLU A 200 11.54 18.03 21.03
N THR A 201 10.77 18.97 20.49
CA THR A 201 11.30 20.06 19.67
C THR A 201 11.04 21.39 20.38
N GLY A 202 12.03 21.85 21.11
CA GLY A 202 11.86 23.01 21.98
C GLY A 202 12.83 23.07 23.16
N ASN A 203 13.57 21.98 23.41
CA ASN A 203 14.54 21.81 24.49
C ASN A 203 13.93 22.16 25.85
N LYS A 204 12.72 21.65 26.10
CA LYS A 204 11.96 21.93 27.32
C LYS A 204 12.53 21.14 28.49
N ALA A 205 13.34 21.79 29.32
CA ALA A 205 13.94 21.15 30.50
C ALA A 205 12.91 20.63 31.53
N TRP A 206 11.66 21.10 31.45
CA TRP A 206 10.56 20.73 32.35
C TRP A 206 9.70 19.57 31.83
N ALA A 207 9.96 19.03 30.63
CA ALA A 207 9.23 17.90 30.06
C ALA A 207 10.19 16.86 29.47
N LYS A 208 9.77 15.60 29.47
CA LYS A 208 10.48 14.51 28.79
C LYS A 208 9.49 13.59 28.11
N VAL A 209 9.85 13.11 26.93
CA VAL A 209 9.19 11.98 26.27
C VAL A 209 10.13 10.77 26.25
N ASP A 210 9.59 9.58 26.49
CA ASP A 210 10.34 8.32 26.42
C ASP A 210 10.17 7.60 25.07
N SER A 211 10.79 6.41 24.94
CA SER A 211 10.78 5.62 23.70
C SER A 211 9.44 4.95 23.38
N ILE A 212 8.47 4.99 24.29
CA ILE A 212 7.12 4.45 24.11
C ILE A 212 6.06 5.56 24.10
N GLY A 213 6.48 6.82 23.91
CA GLY A 213 5.58 7.96 23.78
C GLY A 213 4.93 8.40 25.09
N THR A 214 5.49 8.03 26.25
CA THR A 214 5.06 8.58 27.54
C THR A 214 5.70 9.94 27.74
N ILE A 215 4.88 10.96 27.97
CA ILE A 215 5.31 12.31 28.33
C ILE A 215 5.18 12.46 29.85
N THR A 216 6.25 12.93 30.49
CA THR A 216 6.30 13.25 31.91
C THR A 216 6.72 14.70 32.10
N PHE A 217 6.00 15.44 32.93
CA PHE A 217 6.44 16.75 33.39
C PHE A 217 7.39 16.58 34.58
N ILE A 218 8.64 17.02 34.43
CA ILE A 218 9.72 16.84 35.42
C ILE A 218 10.11 18.15 36.11
N GLY A 219 9.53 19.27 35.68
CA GLY A 219 9.73 20.58 36.27
C GLY A 219 8.57 21.51 35.95
N THR A 220 8.69 22.76 36.37
CA THR A 220 7.66 23.77 36.17
C THR A 220 7.98 24.62 34.95
N ALA A 221 7.04 24.72 34.02
CA ALA A 221 7.15 25.64 32.88
C ALA A 221 7.01 27.10 33.33
N THR A 222 7.72 28.02 32.67
CA THR A 222 7.53 29.46 32.88
C THR A 222 6.46 30.01 31.94
N THR A 223 5.90 31.18 32.23
CA THR A 223 4.93 31.85 31.34
C THR A 223 5.45 32.05 29.92
N ALA A 224 6.77 32.28 29.77
CA ALA A 224 7.43 32.46 28.47
C ALA A 224 7.74 31.13 27.75
N ASP A 225 7.70 30.00 28.45
CA ASP A 225 8.15 28.69 27.95
C ASP A 225 7.12 27.57 28.21
N LYS A 226 5.83 27.90 28.14
CA LYS A 226 4.72 26.98 28.47
C LYS A 226 4.14 26.19 27.29
N SER A 227 4.90 26.10 26.19
CA SER A 227 4.49 25.33 25.01
C SER A 227 5.34 24.09 24.86
N LEU A 228 4.72 22.92 24.66
CA LEU A 228 5.43 21.66 24.41
C LEU A 228 5.14 21.21 22.99
N ASN A 229 6.16 20.77 22.27
CA ASN A 229 5.99 20.15 20.97
C ASN A 229 6.73 18.81 20.92
N ILE A 230 5.98 17.72 20.77
CA ILE A 230 6.52 16.38 20.56
C ILE A 230 6.20 15.94 19.14
N VAL A 231 7.21 15.42 18.46
CA VAL A 231 7.09 14.87 17.12
C VAL A 231 7.31 13.37 17.18
N ALA A 232 6.28 12.59 16.83
CA ALA A 232 6.38 11.16 16.61
C ALA A 232 6.59 10.89 15.11
N THR A 233 7.69 10.26 14.74
CA THR A 233 8.01 9.88 13.35
C THR A 233 8.08 8.37 13.22
N ASN A 234 7.34 7.79 12.29
CA ASN A 234 7.39 6.35 12.06
C ASN A 234 8.77 5.94 11.54
N LYS A 235 9.32 4.86 12.10
CA LYS A 235 10.67 4.36 11.79
C LYS A 235 10.78 3.77 10.39
N SER A 236 9.66 3.31 9.82
CA SER A 236 9.60 2.68 8.49
C SER A 236 9.05 3.60 7.41
N ASP A 237 8.35 4.68 7.78
CA ASP A 237 7.84 5.69 6.84
C ASP A 237 8.01 7.09 7.43
N SER A 238 9.02 7.84 6.97
CA SER A 238 9.27 9.19 7.47
C SER A 238 8.16 10.19 7.16
N ASN A 239 7.22 9.88 6.27
CA ASN A 239 6.06 10.73 5.98
C ASN A 239 4.93 10.53 6.99
N ASP A 240 4.91 9.39 7.69
CA ASP A 240 3.98 9.13 8.78
C ASP A 240 4.50 9.81 10.06
N LYS A 241 4.10 11.08 10.20
CA LYS A 241 4.57 12.00 11.23
C LYS A 241 3.40 12.65 11.94
N HIS A 242 3.41 12.60 13.26
CA HIS A 242 2.41 13.23 14.11
C HIS A 242 3.05 14.24 15.04
N THR A 243 2.50 15.44 15.07
CA THR A 243 2.95 16.51 15.96
C THR A 243 1.92 16.69 17.05
N PHE A 244 2.31 16.44 18.30
CA PHE A 244 1.58 16.86 19.48
C PHE A 244 2.11 18.24 19.86
N GLY A 245 1.30 19.28 19.63
CA GLY A 245 1.62 20.66 20.01
C GLY A 245 0.64 21.15 21.07
N HIS A 246 1.19 21.69 22.16
CA HIS A 246 0.39 22.28 23.23
C HIS A 246 0.88 23.69 23.56
N HIS A 247 -0.08 24.59 23.84
CA HIS A 247 0.15 25.96 24.24
C HIS A 247 -0.67 26.26 25.51
N ALA A 248 0.03 26.55 26.61
CA ALA A 248 -0.48 27.08 27.88
C ALA A 248 -0.72 26.08 29.02
N TRP A 249 0.31 25.97 29.85
CA TRP A 249 0.25 25.46 31.22
C TRP A 249 -0.02 26.60 32.21
N GLU A 250 -0.97 26.41 33.13
CA GLU A 250 -1.05 27.13 34.40
C GLU A 250 -0.65 26.19 35.55
N VAL A 251 0.23 26.66 36.44
CA VAL A 251 0.64 25.92 37.65
C VAL A 251 -0.54 25.93 38.61
N VAL A 252 -1.07 24.75 38.94
CA VAL A 252 -1.90 24.61 40.14
C VAL A 252 -0.96 24.19 41.27
N CYS A 253 -0.60 25.14 42.13
CA CYS A 253 0.07 24.81 43.40
C CYS A 253 -0.91 23.99 44.25
N GLN A 254 -0.52 22.80 44.69
CA GLN A 254 -1.14 22.12 45.83
C GLN A 254 -0.53 22.63 47.13
#